data_AF-A0A3D3EVE8-F1
#
_entry.id   AF-A0A3D3EVE8-F1
#
_cell.length_a   1.000
_cell.length_b   1.000
_cell.length_c   1.000
_cell.angle_alpha   90.00
_cell.angle_beta   90.00
_cell.angle_gamma   90.00
#
_symmetry.space_group_name_H-M   'P 1'
#
loop_
_entity.id
_entity.type
_entity.pdbx_description
1 polymer ?
#
loop_
_entity_poly.entity_id
_entity_poly.type
_entity_poly.pdbx_seq_one_letter_code
_entity_poly.pdbx_strand_id
1 'polypeptide(L)'
;KDIHEVAKRPLRALFYTIGHVAPALPVNCQIDLLAWLKEMGFPVAENYLQCRDHDGLADFCGKMEDLRGKLDYDIDGVVVKMDDFTLQKKLGFTAKSPKWAIAYKFKPEEKETKLLGVEYQVGRTGAITPVAILEPVYISGSTVSRCTLHNFDEIRRLDLHEADVLTIVKSGEIIPKILSVNTQMRDPQARELPLPDSCPVCHSPLSREPEAAIEYC
;
A
#
# COMPACT_ATOMS: atom_id res chain seq x y z
N LYS A 1 0.49 -27.15 2.42
CA LYS A 1 -0.32 -28.27 2.93
C LYS A 1 0.43 -29.06 4.01
N ASP A 2 1.75 -29.21 3.88
CA ASP A 2 2.59 -29.79 4.93
C ASP A 2 2.72 -28.86 6.14
N ILE A 3 2.39 -29.35 7.34
CA ILE A 3 2.49 -28.62 8.61
C ILE A 3 3.95 -28.43 9.05
N HIS A 4 4.87 -29.32 8.66
CA HIS A 4 6.28 -29.24 9.02
C HIS A 4 6.96 -28.05 8.33
N GLU A 5 6.54 -27.74 7.09
CA GLU A 5 6.99 -26.53 6.40
C GLU A 5 6.48 -25.25 7.06
N VAL A 6 5.30 -25.28 7.70
CA VAL A 6 4.77 -24.14 8.45
C VAL A 6 5.54 -23.95 9.75
N ALA A 7 5.85 -25.04 10.47
CA ALA A 7 6.60 -25.01 11.73
C ALA A 7 8.02 -24.44 11.59
N LYS A 8 8.61 -24.50 10.39
CA LYS A 8 9.92 -23.88 10.09
C LYS A 8 9.87 -22.36 9.97
N ARG A 9 8.69 -21.75 9.88
CA ARG A 9 8.52 -20.29 9.71
C ARG A 9 8.28 -19.63 11.08
N PRO A 10 8.85 -18.45 11.35
CA PRO A 10 8.67 -17.73 12.62
C PRO A 10 7.29 -17.04 12.70
N LEU A 11 6.21 -17.78 12.44
CA LEU A 11 4.86 -17.23 12.44
C LEU A 11 4.44 -16.84 13.86
N ARG A 12 3.67 -15.75 13.94
CA ARG A 12 3.04 -15.22 15.14
C ARG A 12 1.60 -14.83 14.80
N ALA A 13 0.74 -14.76 15.82
CA ALA A 13 -0.66 -14.40 15.67
C ALA A 13 -1.05 -13.40 16.76
N LEU A 14 -1.98 -12.50 16.43
CA LEU A 14 -2.59 -11.55 17.37
C LEU A 14 -4.11 -11.68 17.27
N PHE A 15 -4.78 -11.72 18.42
CA PHE A 15 -6.23 -11.90 18.51
C PHE A 15 -6.90 -10.60 19.00
N TYR A 16 -8.06 -10.27 18.44
CA TYR A 16 -8.71 -8.98 18.68
C TYR A 16 -10.25 -9.03 18.76
N THR A 17 -10.85 -10.20 18.57
CA THR A 17 -12.30 -10.38 18.55
C THR A 17 -12.67 -11.83 18.84
N ILE A 18 -13.95 -12.08 19.11
CA ILE A 18 -14.53 -13.42 19.28
C ILE A 18 -15.74 -13.54 18.35
N GLY A 19 -15.87 -14.71 17.72
CA GLY A 19 -17.03 -15.04 16.88
C GLY A 19 -18.16 -15.66 17.69
N HIS A 20 -18.04 -16.95 18.00
CA HIS A 20 -19.01 -17.68 18.81
C HIS A 20 -18.54 -17.77 20.26
N VAL A 21 -19.48 -17.63 21.21
CA VAL A 21 -19.23 -17.87 22.63
C VAL A 21 -20.41 -18.59 23.26
N ALA A 22 -20.12 -19.61 24.06
CA ALA A 22 -21.07 -20.31 24.91
C ALA A 22 -20.33 -20.85 26.15
N PRO A 23 -20.70 -20.46 27.39
CA PRO A 23 -21.76 -19.50 27.77
C PRO A 23 -21.40 -18.05 27.39
N ALA A 24 -22.22 -17.07 27.79
CA ALA A 24 -22.00 -15.65 27.45
C ALA A 24 -20.61 -15.14 27.88
N LEU A 25 -20.07 -14.19 27.10
CA LEU A 25 -18.81 -13.51 27.42
C LEU A 25 -18.87 -12.84 28.80
N PRO A 26 -17.82 -12.94 29.62
CA PRO A 26 -17.75 -12.28 30.93
C PRO A 26 -17.50 -10.76 30.83
N VAL A 27 -17.45 -10.21 29.61
CA VAL A 27 -17.12 -8.80 29.33
C VAL A 27 -18.15 -8.20 28.36
N ASN A 28 -18.34 -6.88 28.44
CA ASN A 28 -19.34 -6.16 27.65
C ASN A 28 -18.76 -5.06 26.73
N CYS A 29 -17.43 -4.87 26.72
CA CYS A 29 -16.76 -3.90 25.86
C CYS A 29 -15.48 -4.46 25.22
N GLN A 30 -15.00 -3.77 24.17
CA GLN A 30 -13.87 -4.19 23.35
C GLN A 30 -12.55 -4.14 24.12
N ILE A 31 -12.32 -3.12 24.96
CA ILE A 31 -11.08 -3.02 25.74
C ILE A 31 -10.96 -4.17 26.76
N ASP A 32 -12.04 -4.47 27.48
CA ASP A 32 -12.07 -5.57 28.45
C ASP A 32 -11.92 -6.93 27.74
N LEU A 33 -12.45 -7.06 26.53
CA LEU A 33 -12.23 -8.26 25.71
C LEU A 33 -10.76 -8.48 25.37
N LEU A 34 -10.01 -7.43 25.04
CA LEU A 34 -8.57 -7.55 24.78
C LEU A 34 -7.80 -7.97 26.04
N ALA A 35 -8.15 -7.40 27.20
CA ALA A 35 -7.59 -7.79 28.48
C ALA A 35 -7.91 -9.26 28.82
N TRP A 36 -9.17 -9.66 28.69
CA TRP A 36 -9.62 -11.02 28.94
C TRP A 36 -8.94 -12.05 28.02
N LEU A 37 -8.79 -11.75 26.73
CA LEU A 37 -8.05 -12.61 25.80
C LEU A 37 -6.59 -12.81 26.25
N LYS A 38 -5.94 -11.74 26.71
CA LYS A 38 -4.58 -11.79 27.24
C LYS A 38 -4.49 -12.66 28.52
N GLU A 39 -5.45 -12.51 29.43
CA GLU A 39 -5.55 -13.36 30.63
C GLU A 39 -5.74 -14.85 30.30
N MET A 40 -6.47 -15.15 29.24
CA MET A 40 -6.65 -16.51 28.72
C MET A 40 -5.43 -17.06 27.97
N GLY A 41 -4.34 -16.28 27.85
CA GLY A 41 -3.10 -16.69 27.20
C GLY A 41 -3.07 -16.48 25.68
N PHE A 42 -4.07 -15.80 25.11
CA PHE A 42 -4.01 -15.41 23.70
C PHE A 42 -3.11 -14.18 23.52
N PRO A 43 -2.21 -14.17 22.53
CA PRO A 43 -1.44 -12.97 22.21
C PRO A 43 -2.36 -11.86 21.67
N VAL A 44 -2.21 -10.66 22.20
CA VAL A 44 -2.96 -9.47 21.81
C VAL A 44 -1.96 -8.35 21.54
N ALA A 45 -2.27 -7.47 20.59
CA ALA A 45 -1.42 -6.31 20.33
C ALA A 45 -1.26 -5.45 21.60
N GLU A 46 -0.07 -4.90 21.84
CA GLU A 46 0.16 -4.04 23.01
C GLU A 46 -0.30 -2.60 22.78
N ASN A 47 -0.34 -2.18 21.51
CA ASN A 47 -0.69 -0.83 21.10
C ASN A 47 -2.21 -0.72 20.81
N TYR A 48 -3.02 -0.56 21.85
CA TYR A 48 -4.43 -0.18 21.75
C TYR A 48 -4.76 0.87 22.83
N LEU A 49 -5.76 1.71 22.54
CA LEU A 49 -6.19 2.77 23.44
C LEU A 49 -7.70 2.98 23.37
N GLN A 50 -8.36 3.12 24.52
CA GLN A 50 -9.74 3.60 24.59
C GLN A 50 -9.74 5.13 24.40
N CYS A 51 -10.34 5.61 23.32
CA CYS A 51 -10.49 7.03 23.03
C CYS A 51 -11.93 7.47 23.37
N ARG A 52 -12.09 8.64 23.99
CA ARG A 52 -13.41 9.17 24.41
C ARG A 52 -13.99 10.21 23.45
N ASP A 53 -13.13 10.77 22.59
CA ASP A 53 -13.47 11.82 21.64
C ASP A 53 -12.64 11.67 20.36
N HIS A 54 -12.93 12.55 19.41
CA HIS A 54 -12.27 12.58 18.11
C HIS A 54 -10.79 12.97 18.22
N ASP A 55 -10.45 13.89 19.12
CA ASP A 55 -9.07 14.40 19.25
C ASP A 55 -8.15 13.30 19.79
N GLY A 56 -8.57 12.58 20.82
CA GLY A 56 -7.84 11.42 21.33
C GLY A 56 -7.69 10.31 20.28
N LEU A 57 -8.69 10.12 19.41
CA LEU A 57 -8.61 9.18 18.29
C LEU A 57 -7.58 9.63 17.25
N ALA A 58 -7.61 10.91 16.85
CA ALA A 58 -6.67 11.48 15.89
C ALA A 58 -5.22 11.41 16.41
N ASP A 59 -5.01 11.75 17.68
CA ASP A 59 -3.72 11.65 18.34
C ASP A 59 -3.19 10.21 18.37
N PHE A 60 -4.07 9.24 18.64
CA PHE A 60 -3.67 7.83 18.61
C PHE A 60 -3.31 7.37 17.20
N CYS A 61 -4.08 7.74 16.18
CA CYS A 61 -3.76 7.44 14.78
C CYS A 61 -2.39 8.01 14.38
N GLY A 62 -2.10 9.29 14.71
CA GLY A 62 -0.80 9.90 14.42
C GLY A 62 0.36 9.21 15.14
N LYS A 63 0.19 8.89 16.43
CA LYS A 63 1.20 8.11 17.20
C LYS A 63 1.48 6.75 16.57
N MET A 64 0.45 6.06 16.08
CA MET A 64 0.61 4.76 15.45
C MET A 64 1.26 4.86 14.06
N GLU A 65 1.01 5.94 13.32
CA GLU A 65 1.69 6.22 12.06
C GLU A 65 3.20 6.44 12.28
N ASP A 66 3.58 7.20 13.30
CA ASP A 66 4.99 7.42 13.70
C ASP A 66 5.69 6.15 14.21
N LEU A 67 4.93 5.25 14.83
CA LEU A 67 5.44 3.98 15.38
C LEU A 67 5.54 2.89 14.30
N ARG A 68 4.81 3.01 13.18
CA ARG A 68 4.72 2.01 12.11
C ARG A 68 6.05 1.36 11.75
N GLY A 69 7.09 2.16 11.49
CA GLY A 69 8.42 1.68 11.09
C GLY A 69 9.31 1.17 12.24
N LYS A 70 8.83 1.18 13.48
CA LYS A 70 9.55 0.76 14.69
C LYS A 70 8.97 -0.51 15.32
N LEU A 71 7.85 -1.01 14.81
CA LEU A 71 7.22 -2.25 15.25
C LEU A 71 7.97 -3.45 14.65
N ASP A 72 7.89 -4.60 15.33
CA ASP A 72 8.44 -5.87 14.85
C ASP A 72 7.63 -6.49 13.69
N TYR A 73 6.59 -5.80 13.23
CA TYR A 73 5.68 -6.23 12.18
C TYR A 73 5.09 -5.02 11.45
N ASP A 74 4.72 -5.22 10.19
CA ASP A 74 4.10 -4.19 9.38
C ASP A 74 2.65 -3.94 9.80
N ILE A 75 2.26 -2.66 9.77
CA ILE A 75 0.87 -2.21 9.89
C ILE A 75 0.55 -1.21 8.77
N ASP A 76 -0.70 -1.21 8.33
CA ASP A 76 -1.19 -0.33 7.25
C ASP A 76 -2.25 0.69 7.73
N GLY A 77 -2.47 0.75 9.06
CA GLY A 77 -3.45 1.61 9.68
C GLY A 77 -3.83 1.20 11.10
N VAL A 78 -4.90 1.79 11.59
CA VAL A 78 -5.54 1.49 12.89
C VAL A 78 -6.98 1.05 12.65
N VAL A 79 -7.46 0.08 13.44
CA VAL A 79 -8.89 -0.29 13.43
C VAL A 79 -9.60 0.44 14.57
N VAL A 80 -10.51 1.32 14.22
CA VAL A 80 -11.37 2.05 15.17
C VAL A 80 -12.64 1.22 15.39
N LYS A 81 -12.99 0.97 16.64
CA LYS A 81 -14.17 0.19 17.02
C LYS A 81 -14.99 0.95 18.06
N MET A 82 -16.31 0.87 17.96
CA MET A 82 -17.20 1.23 19.06
C MET A 82 -16.93 0.28 20.23
N ASP A 83 -16.65 0.81 21.41
CA ASP A 83 -16.19 0.01 22.54
C ASP A 83 -17.32 -0.85 23.14
N ASP A 84 -18.52 -0.30 23.31
CA ASP A 84 -19.69 -0.99 23.90
C ASP A 84 -20.32 -2.03 22.94
N PHE A 85 -20.38 -3.29 23.36
CA PHE A 85 -20.97 -4.38 22.57
C PHE A 85 -22.48 -4.27 22.36
N THR A 86 -23.20 -3.60 23.26
CA THR A 86 -24.62 -3.27 23.10
C THR A 86 -24.81 -2.33 21.91
N LEU A 87 -23.94 -1.33 21.78
CA LEU A 87 -23.94 -0.42 20.63
C LEU A 87 -23.50 -1.14 19.35
N GLN A 88 -22.48 -2.00 19.41
CA GLN A 88 -22.09 -2.82 18.26
C GLN A 88 -23.26 -3.66 17.73
N LYS A 89 -23.99 -4.36 18.62
CA LYS A 89 -25.18 -5.14 18.26
C LYS A 89 -26.28 -4.28 17.64
N LYS A 90 -26.52 -3.10 18.20
CA LYS A 90 -27.54 -2.15 17.69
C LYS A 90 -27.18 -1.62 16.30
N LEU A 91 -25.90 -1.31 16.06
CA LEU A 91 -25.41 -0.82 14.77
C LEU A 91 -25.42 -1.93 13.71
N GLY A 92 -25.04 -3.15 14.09
CA GLY A 92 -25.05 -4.31 13.21
C GLY A 92 -24.05 -4.21 12.06
N PHE A 93 -24.39 -4.83 10.93
CA PHE A 93 -23.51 -5.02 9.78
C PHE A 93 -24.18 -4.54 8.48
N THR A 94 -23.36 -4.20 7.49
CA THR A 94 -23.74 -4.16 6.08
C THR A 94 -23.64 -5.57 5.48
N ALA A 95 -23.83 -5.71 4.17
CA ALA A 95 -23.61 -6.98 3.48
C ALA A 95 -22.16 -7.51 3.59
N LYS A 96 -21.17 -6.63 3.86
CA LYS A 96 -19.74 -6.99 3.82
C LYS A 96 -18.93 -6.55 5.04
N SER A 97 -19.41 -5.61 5.85
CA SER A 97 -18.62 -4.98 6.91
C SER A 97 -19.45 -4.58 8.14
N PRO A 98 -18.87 -4.56 9.35
CA PRO A 98 -19.53 -4.00 10.53
C PRO A 98 -19.78 -2.50 10.36
N LYS A 99 -20.90 -1.98 10.91
CA LYS A 99 -21.15 -0.54 10.98
C LYS A 99 -20.50 0.13 12.19
N TRP A 100 -20.01 -0.67 13.13
CA TRP A 100 -19.42 -0.24 14.40
C TRP A 100 -17.89 -0.24 14.40
N ALA A 101 -17.25 -0.59 13.27
CA ALA A 101 -15.80 -0.54 13.13
C ALA A 101 -15.38 -0.06 11.75
N ILE A 102 -14.23 0.61 11.69
CA ILE A 102 -13.62 1.09 10.45
C ILE A 102 -12.11 0.94 10.52
N ALA A 103 -11.49 0.59 9.38
CA ALA A 103 -10.04 0.63 9.24
C ALA A 103 -9.62 2.03 8.76
N TYR A 104 -8.93 2.77 9.62
CA TYR A 104 -8.27 4.03 9.29
C TYR A 104 -6.89 3.71 8.72
N LYS A 105 -6.71 3.86 7.41
CA LYS A 105 -5.44 3.57 6.73
C LYS A 105 -4.50 4.76 6.83
N PHE A 106 -3.21 4.49 7.07
CA PHE A 106 -2.18 5.52 7.05
C PHE A 106 -1.96 6.04 5.63
N LYS A 107 -1.28 7.19 5.54
CA LYS A 107 -0.81 7.63 4.23
C LYS A 107 0.14 6.57 3.68
N PRO A 108 0.01 6.20 2.39
CA PRO A 108 0.98 5.33 1.75
C PRO A 108 2.40 5.89 1.94
N GLU A 109 3.35 5.01 2.20
CA GLU A 109 4.75 5.42 2.27
C GLU A 109 5.19 5.92 0.89
N GLU A 110 5.71 7.14 0.85
CA GLU A 110 6.32 7.73 -0.33
C GLU A 110 7.84 7.67 -0.20
N LYS A 111 8.53 7.32 -1.29
CA LYS A 111 10.00 7.31 -1.35
C LYS A 111 10.47 8.01 -2.59
N GLU A 112 11.60 8.69 -2.48
CA GLU A 112 12.33 9.18 -3.63
C GLU A 112 13.33 8.13 -4.11
N THR A 113 13.44 7.97 -5.42
CA THR A 113 14.47 7.13 -6.06
C THR A 113 14.85 7.68 -7.42
N LYS A 114 16.06 7.39 -7.87
CA LYS A 114 16.59 7.85 -9.15
C LYS A 114 16.06 7.00 -10.31
N LEU A 115 15.65 7.65 -11.40
CA LEU A 115 15.38 7.02 -12.67
C LEU A 115 16.70 6.63 -13.35
N LEU A 116 16.90 5.34 -13.60
CA LEU A 116 18.07 4.82 -14.31
C LEU A 116 17.84 4.74 -15.82
N GLY A 117 16.58 4.65 -16.25
CA GLY A 117 16.18 4.60 -17.66
C GLY A 117 14.75 4.11 -17.84
N VAL A 118 14.32 3.97 -19.09
CA VAL A 118 13.01 3.42 -19.44
C VAL A 118 13.18 2.29 -20.44
N GLU A 119 12.51 1.16 -20.16
CA GLU A 119 12.38 0.04 -21.09
C GLU A 119 10.98 0.05 -21.71
N TYR A 120 10.90 -0.23 -23.02
CA TYR A 120 9.65 -0.27 -23.76
C TYR A 120 9.25 -1.72 -24.04
N GLN A 121 8.23 -2.22 -23.35
CA GLN A 121 7.78 -3.61 -23.46
C GLN A 121 6.67 -3.74 -24.50
N VAL A 122 6.79 -4.74 -25.39
CA VAL A 122 5.77 -5.06 -26.39
C VAL A 122 4.85 -6.15 -25.83
N GLY A 123 3.57 -5.82 -25.63
CA GLY A 123 2.55 -6.75 -25.16
C GLY A 123 2.12 -7.75 -26.25
N ARG A 124 1.37 -8.78 -25.84
CA ARG A 124 0.84 -9.81 -26.76
C ARG A 124 -0.05 -9.25 -27.88
N THR A 125 -0.65 -8.08 -27.66
CA THR A 125 -1.52 -7.37 -28.61
C THR A 125 -0.76 -6.30 -29.40
N GLY A 126 0.57 -6.21 -29.27
CA GLY A 126 1.37 -5.16 -29.90
C GLY A 126 1.50 -3.87 -29.10
N ALA A 127 0.74 -3.74 -28.00
CA ALA A 127 0.76 -2.57 -27.12
C ALA A 127 2.16 -2.30 -26.54
N ILE A 128 2.67 -1.08 -26.72
CA ILE A 128 3.96 -0.64 -26.18
C ILE A 128 3.75 -0.02 -24.81
N THR A 129 4.27 -0.67 -23.77
CA THR A 129 4.18 -0.20 -22.38
C THR A 129 5.55 0.26 -21.88
N PRO A 130 5.72 1.55 -21.56
CA PRO A 130 6.94 2.04 -20.93
C PRO A 130 7.04 1.58 -19.47
N VAL A 131 8.24 1.16 -19.07
CA VAL A 131 8.57 0.72 -17.70
C VAL A 131 9.81 1.47 -17.24
N ALA A 132 9.66 2.29 -16.20
CA ALA A 132 10.76 2.96 -15.53
C ALA A 132 11.64 1.95 -14.79
N ILE A 133 12.94 2.05 -15.01
CA ILE A 133 13.98 1.33 -14.28
C ILE A 133 14.51 2.28 -13.22
N LEU A 134 14.39 1.88 -11.95
CA LEU A 134 14.66 2.71 -10.80
C LEU A 134 15.87 2.20 -10.05
N GLU A 135 16.60 3.11 -9.40
CA GLU A 135 17.54 2.72 -8.37
C GLU A 135 16.78 1.94 -7.27
N PRO A 136 17.25 0.74 -6.87
CA PRO A 136 16.49 -0.10 -5.96
C PRO A 136 16.20 0.61 -4.64
N VAL A 137 14.91 0.76 -4.32
CA VAL A 137 14.46 1.43 -3.10
C VAL A 137 13.52 0.52 -2.31
N TYR A 138 13.71 0.45 -1.00
CA TYR A 138 12.83 -0.32 -0.12
C TYR A 138 11.62 0.55 0.28
N ILE A 139 10.42 0.06 -0.04
CA ILE A 139 9.16 0.76 0.21
C ILE A 139 8.06 -0.25 0.53
N SER A 140 7.37 -0.05 1.66
CA SER A 140 6.24 -0.87 2.11
C SER A 140 6.52 -2.39 2.00
N GLY A 141 7.56 -2.86 2.69
CA GLY A 141 7.87 -4.28 2.84
C GLY A 141 8.69 -4.93 1.71
N SER A 142 8.96 -4.22 0.61
CA SER A 142 9.65 -4.80 -0.56
C SER A 142 10.57 -3.82 -1.27
N THR A 143 11.61 -4.32 -1.93
CA THR A 143 12.44 -3.52 -2.83
C THR A 143 11.76 -3.34 -4.18
N VAL A 144 11.59 -2.09 -4.60
CA VAL A 144 11.08 -1.70 -5.91
C VAL A 144 12.26 -1.21 -6.77
N SER A 145 12.41 -1.80 -7.95
CA SER A 145 13.40 -1.39 -8.97
C SER A 145 12.77 -1.14 -10.34
N ARG A 146 11.46 -1.41 -10.48
CA ARG A 146 10.72 -1.25 -11.73
C ARG A 146 9.34 -0.67 -11.43
N CYS A 147 8.91 0.30 -12.22
CA CYS A 147 7.58 0.89 -12.12
C CYS A 147 6.98 1.08 -13.51
N THR A 148 5.71 0.74 -13.68
CA THR A 148 5.01 1.03 -14.93
C THR A 148 4.82 2.53 -15.09
N LEU A 149 4.99 3.01 -16.32
CA LEU A 149 4.65 4.37 -16.73
C LEU A 149 3.31 4.40 -17.47
N HIS A 150 2.58 3.28 -17.53
CA HIS A 150 1.29 3.12 -18.21
C HIS A 150 1.33 3.32 -19.74
N ASN A 151 1.72 4.50 -20.22
CA ASN A 151 1.78 4.88 -21.64
C ASN A 151 2.69 6.11 -21.84
N PHE A 152 2.85 6.57 -23.09
CA PHE A 152 3.73 7.70 -23.40
C PHE A 152 3.14 9.05 -22.97
N ASP A 153 1.82 9.15 -22.82
CA ASP A 153 1.20 10.38 -22.32
C ASP A 153 1.57 10.61 -20.85
N GLU A 154 1.71 9.56 -20.06
CA GLU A 154 2.15 9.68 -18.67
C GLU A 154 3.60 10.15 -18.55
N ILE A 155 4.49 9.71 -19.46
CA ILE A 155 5.87 10.21 -19.56
C ILE A 155 5.86 11.73 -19.81
N ARG A 156 5.04 12.17 -20.77
CA ARG A 156 4.88 13.59 -21.11
C ARG A 156 4.24 14.38 -19.97
N ARG A 157 3.21 13.81 -19.31
CA ARG A 157 2.50 14.44 -18.17
C ARG A 157 3.42 14.66 -16.98
N LEU A 158 4.29 13.68 -16.70
CA LEU A 158 5.29 13.76 -15.65
C LEU A 158 6.51 14.61 -16.04
N ASP A 159 6.65 14.98 -17.31
CA ASP A 159 7.79 15.72 -17.85
C ASP A 159 9.13 15.01 -17.53
N LEU A 160 9.20 13.70 -17.79
CA LEU A 160 10.34 12.90 -17.36
C LEU A 160 11.60 13.16 -18.18
N HIS A 161 12.70 13.38 -17.46
CA HIS A 161 14.05 13.52 -18.00
C HIS A 161 14.95 12.37 -17.52
N GLU A 162 16.04 12.14 -18.25
CA GLU A 162 17.07 11.20 -17.85
C GLU A 162 17.61 11.53 -16.45
N ALA A 163 17.83 10.50 -15.63
CA ALA A 163 18.39 10.62 -14.28
C ALA A 163 17.53 11.40 -13.26
N ASP A 164 16.27 11.71 -13.58
CA ASP A 164 15.33 12.39 -12.67
C ASP A 164 15.17 11.64 -11.34
N VAL A 165 14.98 12.40 -10.26
CA VAL A 165 14.56 11.85 -8.95
C VAL A 165 13.04 11.81 -8.93
N LEU A 166 12.48 10.61 -8.70
CA LEU A 166 11.05 10.34 -8.76
C LEU A 166 10.51 10.05 -7.37
N THR A 167 9.37 10.65 -7.04
CA THR A 167 8.58 10.23 -5.87
C THR A 167 7.70 9.06 -6.26
N ILE A 168 7.85 7.94 -5.57
CA ILE A 168 7.11 6.70 -5.81
C ILE A 168 6.31 6.27 -4.59
N VAL A 169 5.23 5.53 -4.83
CA VAL A 169 4.34 4.98 -3.82
C VAL A 169 3.87 3.58 -4.22
N LYS A 170 3.49 2.73 -3.26
CA LYS A 170 2.80 1.45 -3.56
C LYS A 170 1.30 1.58 -3.32
N SER A 171 0.51 1.53 -4.40
CA SER A 171 -0.95 1.45 -4.31
C SER A 171 -1.39 0.15 -3.65
N GLY A 172 -2.15 0.27 -2.56
CA GLY A 172 -2.57 -0.87 -1.74
C GLY A 172 -1.40 -1.71 -1.25
N GLU A 173 -0.22 -1.09 -1.07
CA GLU A 173 1.03 -1.75 -0.64
C GLU A 173 1.55 -2.85 -1.58
N ILE A 174 1.06 -2.89 -2.83
CA ILE A 174 1.46 -3.93 -3.81
C ILE A 174 2.03 -3.31 -5.08
N ILE A 175 1.30 -2.42 -5.76
CA ILE A 175 1.66 -1.96 -7.11
C ILE A 175 2.41 -0.62 -7.03
N PRO A 176 3.69 -0.54 -7.43
CA PRO A 176 4.42 0.72 -7.45
C PRO A 176 3.85 1.66 -8.51
N LYS A 177 3.81 2.95 -8.17
CA LYS A 177 3.41 4.06 -9.05
C LYS A 177 4.34 5.25 -8.84
N ILE A 178 4.60 5.99 -9.90
CA ILE A 178 5.30 7.28 -9.85
C ILE A 178 4.25 8.36 -9.62
N LEU A 179 4.46 9.20 -8.60
CA LEU A 179 3.58 10.31 -8.26
C LEU A 179 3.99 11.59 -8.99
N SER A 180 5.29 11.91 -8.92
CA SER A 180 5.84 13.16 -9.42
C SER A 180 7.35 13.06 -9.62
N VAL A 181 7.90 14.03 -10.34
CA VAL A 181 9.33 14.30 -10.40
C VAL A 181 9.69 15.34 -9.34
N ASN A 182 10.78 15.11 -8.62
CA ASN A 182 11.41 16.14 -7.81
C ASN A 182 12.26 17.05 -8.72
N THR A 183 11.62 18.06 -9.29
CA THR A 183 12.25 19.01 -10.21
C THR A 183 13.33 19.89 -9.57
N GLN A 184 13.37 19.99 -8.24
CA GLN A 184 14.42 20.73 -7.53
C GLN A 184 15.77 19.99 -7.59
N MET A 185 15.73 18.67 -7.76
CA MET A 185 16.91 17.81 -7.86
C MET A 185 17.30 17.52 -9.32
N ARG A 186 16.55 18.05 -10.29
CA ARG A 186 16.81 17.84 -11.72
C ARG A 186 18.10 18.55 -12.14
N ASP A 187 18.96 17.84 -12.84
CA ASP A 187 20.12 18.45 -13.49
C ASP A 187 19.62 19.44 -14.57
N PRO A 188 20.06 20.71 -14.56
CA PRO A 188 19.70 21.67 -15.60
C PRO A 188 20.09 21.24 -17.03
N GLN A 189 20.99 20.27 -17.18
CA GLN A 189 21.40 19.67 -18.45
C GLN A 189 20.72 18.34 -18.75
N ALA A 190 19.79 17.89 -17.90
CA ALA A 190 19.03 16.67 -18.12
C ALA A 190 18.28 16.76 -19.46
N ARG A 191 18.27 15.66 -20.20
CA ARG A 191 17.57 15.55 -21.48
C ARG A 191 16.22 14.90 -21.27
N GLU A 192 15.22 15.34 -22.03
CA GLU A 192 13.94 14.64 -22.12
C GLU A 192 14.16 13.18 -22.52
N LEU A 193 13.35 12.28 -21.97
CA LEU A 193 13.43 10.86 -22.34
C LEU A 193 13.04 10.65 -23.81
N PRO A 194 13.88 9.97 -24.60
CA PRO A 194 13.56 9.68 -25.99
C PRO A 194 12.41 8.67 -26.06
N LEU A 195 11.31 9.06 -26.72
CA LEU A 195 10.22 8.14 -27.04
C LEU A 195 10.56 7.37 -28.32
N PRO A 196 10.27 6.06 -28.40
CA PRO A 196 10.58 5.28 -29.58
C PRO A 196 9.60 5.61 -30.71
N ASP A 197 10.12 5.90 -31.92
CA ASP A 197 9.31 6.08 -33.13
C ASP A 197 8.94 4.74 -33.81
N SER A 198 9.58 3.65 -33.38
CA SER A 198 9.45 2.33 -33.96
C SER A 198 9.49 1.27 -32.88
N CYS A 199 8.87 0.13 -33.14
CA CYS A 199 8.83 -0.96 -32.18
C CYS A 199 10.24 -1.47 -31.84
N PRO A 200 10.56 -1.65 -30.54
CA PRO A 200 11.88 -2.13 -30.12
C PRO A 200 12.14 -3.60 -30.48
N VAL A 201 11.10 -4.35 -30.91
CA VAL A 201 11.21 -5.77 -31.27
C VAL A 201 11.07 -5.99 -32.78
N CYS A 202 10.02 -5.42 -33.39
CA CYS A 202 9.65 -5.67 -34.79
C CYS A 202 10.18 -4.58 -35.75
N HIS A 203 10.62 -3.43 -35.23
CA HIS A 203 10.98 -2.22 -35.96
C HIS A 203 9.88 -1.60 -36.85
N SER A 204 8.65 -2.12 -36.81
CA SER A 204 7.50 -1.49 -37.46
C SER A 204 7.21 -0.10 -36.86
N PRO A 205 6.65 0.83 -37.66
CA PRO A 205 6.23 2.13 -37.16
C PRO A 205 5.13 1.96 -36.11
N LEU A 206 5.18 2.79 -35.07
CA LEU A 206 4.14 2.80 -34.05
C LEU A 206 2.88 3.51 -34.56
N SER A 207 1.72 2.99 -34.18
CA SER A 207 0.43 3.60 -34.49
C SER A 207 -0.43 3.77 -33.24
N ARG A 208 -1.24 4.82 -33.25
CA ARG A 208 -2.13 5.20 -32.15
C ARG A 208 -3.44 5.72 -32.74
N GLU A 209 -4.57 5.21 -32.27
CA GLU A 209 -5.86 5.78 -32.61
C GLU A 209 -6.03 7.17 -31.97
N PRO A 210 -6.72 8.13 -32.61
CA PRO A 210 -6.78 9.52 -32.15
C PRO A 210 -7.21 9.72 -30.69
N GLU A 211 -8.06 8.81 -30.17
CA GLU A 211 -8.60 8.88 -28.80
C GLU A 211 -7.99 7.83 -27.85
N ALA A 212 -7.14 6.94 -28.35
CA ALA A 212 -6.49 5.92 -27.52
C ALA A 212 -5.29 6.53 -26.79
N ALA A 213 -4.91 5.99 -25.63
CA ALA A 213 -3.69 6.40 -24.91
C ALA A 213 -2.48 5.48 -25.17
N ILE A 214 -2.70 4.34 -25.84
CA ILE A 214 -1.70 3.28 -26.03
C ILE A 214 -1.24 3.27 -27.48
N GLU A 215 0.07 3.12 -27.68
CA GLU A 215 0.70 2.97 -29.00
C GLU A 215 0.97 1.49 -29.28
N TYR A 216 0.88 1.08 -30.55
CA TYR A 216 0.98 -0.33 -30.98
C TYR A 216 2.01 -0.51 -32.12
N CYS A 217 2.76 -1.63 -32.07
CA CYS A 217 3.22 -2.36 -33.27
C CYS A 217 2.08 -3.32 -33.69
#